data_AF-A0A7S1SE63-F1
#
_entry.id   AF-A0A7S1SE63-F1
#
_cell.length_a   1.000
_cell.length_b   1.000
_cell.length_c   1.000
_cell.angle_alpha   90.00
_cell.angle_beta   90.00
_cell.angle_gamma   90.00
#
_symmetry.space_group_name_H-M   'P 1'
#
loop_
_entity.id
_entity.type
_entity.pdbx_description
1 polymer ?
#
loop_
_entity_poly.entity_id
_entity_poly.type
_entity_poly.pdbx_seq_one_letter_code
_entity_poly.pdbx_strand_id
1 'polypeptide(L)'
;AGDCANAELASALLGRSYHEVLREAAKLQAGSLACPAIGCGVRGYPLEEAALVGLRAILEDRGVPYVEVRIWDWVTFQGWKRECDKLGLAACEEGAVRDALWEGEPLAAWQAKRVSREEQLCTLM
;
A
#
# COMPACT_ATOMS: atom_id res chain seq x y z
N ALA A 1 0.97 -15.46 -28.73
CA ALA A 1 1.69 -14.23 -28.33
C ALA A 1 0.75 -13.05 -27.98
N GLY A 2 -0.58 -13.26 -27.86
CA GLY A 2 -1.54 -12.17 -27.62
C GLY A 2 -1.87 -11.89 -26.14
N ASP A 3 -1.58 -12.82 -25.22
CA ASP A 3 -2.00 -12.68 -23.81
C ASP A 3 -0.98 -11.94 -22.94
N CYS A 4 0.32 -12.08 -23.21
CA CYS A 4 1.36 -11.41 -22.43
C CYS A 4 1.38 -9.88 -22.64
N ALA A 5 1.16 -9.41 -23.87
CA ALA A 5 1.15 -7.97 -24.18
C ALA A 5 -0.01 -7.23 -23.49
N ASN A 6 -1.16 -7.89 -23.33
CA ASN A 6 -2.30 -7.32 -22.60
C ASN A 6 -2.09 -7.33 -21.09
N ALA A 7 -1.44 -8.37 -20.54
CA ALA A 7 -1.09 -8.45 -19.13
C ALA A 7 -0.04 -7.40 -18.73
N GLU A 8 1.03 -7.26 -19.51
CA GLU A 8 2.07 -6.25 -19.28
C GLU A 8 1.50 -4.83 -19.36
N LEU A 9 0.65 -4.55 -20.36
CA LEU A 9 -0.02 -3.26 -20.49
C LEU A 9 -0.95 -2.98 -19.31
N ALA A 10 -1.74 -3.98 -18.88
CA ALA A 10 -2.66 -3.83 -17.75
C ALA A 10 -1.90 -3.59 -16.43
N SER A 11 -0.79 -4.31 -16.20
CA SER A 11 0.12 -4.09 -15.08
C SER A 11 0.69 -2.66 -15.09
N ALA A 12 1.18 -2.19 -16.24
CA ALA A 12 1.72 -0.85 -16.39
C ALA A 12 0.68 0.25 -16.14
N LEU A 13 -0.56 0.07 -16.62
CA LEU A 13 -1.67 1.01 -16.37
C LEU A 13 -2.11 1.01 -14.91
N LEU A 14 -2.10 -0.15 -14.25
CA LEU A 14 -2.40 -0.25 -12.83
C LEU A 14 -1.33 0.43 -11.98
N GLY A 15 -0.05 0.19 -12.27
CA GLY A 15 1.07 0.87 -11.61
C GLY A 15 0.99 2.39 -11.77
N ARG A 16 0.70 2.86 -13.00
CA ARG A 16 0.46 4.29 -13.24
C ARG A 16 -0.67 4.84 -12.38
N SER A 17 -1.76 4.09 -12.20
CA SER A 17 -2.89 4.54 -11.39
C SER A 17 -2.50 4.76 -9.93
N TYR A 18 -1.71 3.85 -9.34
CA TYR A 18 -1.18 4.04 -7.98
C TYR A 18 -0.23 5.24 -7.89
N HIS A 19 0.74 5.35 -8.81
CA HIS A 19 1.69 6.47 -8.80
C HIS A 19 1.02 7.83 -8.96
N GLU A 20 -0.02 7.94 -9.80
CA GLU A 20 -0.73 9.20 -9.97
C GLU A 20 -1.48 9.61 -8.70
N VAL A 21 -2.15 8.68 -8.02
CA VAL A 21 -2.82 8.97 -6.73
C VAL A 21 -1.81 9.39 -5.65
N LEU A 22 -0.68 8.68 -5.54
CA LEU A 22 0.40 9.00 -4.60
C LEU A 22 1.00 10.38 -4.90
N ARG A 23 1.25 10.68 -6.18
CA ARG A 23 1.77 11.98 -6.62
C ARG A 23 0.81 13.11 -6.28
N GLU A 24 -0.49 12.95 -6.52
CA GLU A 24 -1.47 13.99 -6.17
C GLU A 24 -1.57 14.17 -4.64
N ALA A 25 -1.54 13.09 -3.86
CA ALA A 25 -1.51 13.18 -2.40
C ALA A 25 -0.25 13.92 -1.90
N ALA A 26 0.93 13.63 -2.48
CA ALA A 26 2.18 14.32 -2.16
C ALA A 26 2.14 15.81 -2.54
N LYS A 27 1.57 16.17 -3.70
CA LYS A 27 1.37 17.58 -4.11
C LYS A 27 0.48 18.35 -3.13
N LEU A 28 -0.52 17.68 -2.56
CA LEU A 28 -1.39 18.23 -1.53
C LEU A 28 -0.72 18.25 -0.15
N GLN A 29 0.52 17.77 -0.03
CA GLN A 29 1.27 17.63 1.22
C GLN A 29 0.49 16.81 2.26
N ALA A 30 -0.24 15.79 1.79
CA ALA A 30 -1.03 14.92 2.66
C ALA A 30 -0.11 14.10 3.57
N GLY A 31 -0.39 14.10 4.88
CA GLY A 31 0.31 13.26 5.85
C GLY A 31 -0.10 11.78 5.79
N SER A 32 -1.25 11.48 5.17
CA SER A 32 -1.79 10.14 4.99
C SER A 32 -2.66 10.04 3.73
N LEU A 33 -2.75 8.82 3.19
CA LEU A 33 -3.62 8.47 2.06
C LEU A 33 -4.33 7.15 2.37
N ALA A 34 -5.65 7.12 2.19
CA ALA A 34 -6.41 5.87 2.11
C ALA A 34 -6.87 5.64 0.67
N CYS A 35 -6.54 4.49 0.09
CA CYS A 35 -6.94 4.13 -1.27
C CYS A 35 -7.56 2.72 -1.29
N PRO A 36 -8.47 2.41 -2.23
CA PRO A 36 -8.99 1.06 -2.38
C PRO A 36 -7.92 0.13 -2.98
N ALA A 37 -8.14 -1.19 -2.92
CA ALA A 37 -7.39 -2.16 -3.72
C ALA A 37 -7.69 -1.99 -5.23
N ILE A 38 -7.05 -1.02 -5.88
CA ILE A 38 -7.23 -0.68 -7.30
C ILE A 38 -6.94 -1.93 -8.15
N GLY A 39 -7.78 -2.18 -9.15
CA GLY A 39 -7.65 -3.34 -10.06
C GLY A 39 -8.44 -4.57 -9.62
N CYS A 40 -8.80 -4.69 -8.34
CA CYS A 40 -9.47 -5.88 -7.77
C CYS A 40 -11.00 -5.89 -7.93
N GLY A 41 -11.57 -4.92 -8.67
CA GLY A 41 -13.02 -4.81 -8.89
C GLY A 41 -13.51 -5.50 -10.17
N VAL A 42 -14.54 -4.94 -10.81
CA VAL A 42 -15.18 -5.48 -12.03
C VAL A 42 -14.25 -5.73 -13.22
N ARG A 43 -13.02 -5.19 -13.19
CA ARG A 43 -12.00 -5.38 -14.23
C ARG A 43 -11.39 -6.78 -14.24
N GLY A 44 -11.55 -7.56 -13.16
CA GLY A 44 -11.12 -8.95 -13.10
C GLY A 44 -9.60 -9.16 -13.19
N TYR A 45 -8.80 -8.14 -12.83
CA TYR A 45 -7.35 -8.27 -12.79
C TYR A 45 -6.94 -9.27 -11.70
N PRO A 46 -5.93 -10.15 -11.91
CA PRO A 46 -5.53 -11.14 -10.91
C PRO A 46 -5.17 -10.48 -9.58
N LEU A 47 -5.70 -10.99 -8.47
CA LEU A 47 -5.64 -10.33 -7.15
C LEU A 47 -4.20 -10.19 -6.64
N GLU A 48 -3.44 -11.28 -6.70
CA GLU A 48 -2.03 -11.29 -6.28
C GLU A 48 -1.17 -10.37 -7.16
N GLU A 49 -1.44 -10.29 -8.47
CA GLU A 49 -0.74 -9.36 -9.34
C GLU A 49 -1.12 -7.91 -9.05
N ALA A 50 -2.41 -7.63 -8.79
CA ALA A 50 -2.87 -6.30 -8.40
C ALA A 50 -2.20 -5.83 -7.11
N ALA A 51 -2.15 -6.72 -6.11
CA ALA A 51 -1.50 -6.48 -4.84
C ALA A 51 0.01 -6.21 -5.03
N LEU A 52 0.70 -7.04 -5.81
CA LEU A 52 2.12 -6.84 -6.08
C LEU A 52 2.41 -5.50 -6.76
N VAL A 53 1.62 -5.12 -7.77
CA VAL A 53 1.76 -3.84 -8.47
C VAL A 53 1.49 -2.66 -7.51
N GLY A 54 0.42 -2.74 -6.72
CA GLY A 54 0.07 -1.69 -5.76
C GLY A 54 1.10 -1.54 -4.65
N LEU A 55 1.52 -2.64 -4.03
CA LEU A 55 2.52 -2.65 -2.98
C LEU A 55 3.87 -2.10 -3.46
N ARG A 56 4.31 -2.46 -4.68
CA ARG A 56 5.54 -1.89 -5.26
C ARG A 56 5.43 -0.38 -5.42
N ALA A 57 4.35 0.12 -6.01
CA ALA A 57 4.17 1.56 -6.19
C ALA A 57 4.14 2.31 -4.86
N ILE A 58 3.51 1.74 -3.82
CA ILE A 58 3.47 2.32 -2.47
C ILE A 58 4.86 2.28 -1.82
N LEU A 59 5.60 1.17 -1.93
CA LEU A 59 6.93 1.02 -1.36
C LEU A 59 8.01 1.86 -2.06
N GLU A 60 7.78 2.24 -3.31
CA GLU A 60 8.65 3.16 -4.07
C GLU A 60 8.37 4.63 -3.72
N ASP A 61 7.16 4.95 -3.28
CA ASP A 61 6.80 6.32 -2.92
C ASP A 61 7.47 6.78 -1.62
N ARG A 62 7.86 8.05 -1.60
CA ARG A 62 8.44 8.75 -0.44
C ARG A 62 7.70 10.05 -0.15
N GLY A 63 6.67 10.37 -0.94
CA GLY A 63 5.93 11.63 -0.86
C GLY A 63 4.81 11.60 0.18
N VAL A 64 4.24 10.42 0.47
CA VAL A 64 3.18 10.24 1.45
C VAL A 64 3.67 9.39 2.63
N PRO A 65 3.71 9.91 3.86
CA PRO A 65 4.24 9.20 5.02
C PRO A 65 3.47 7.94 5.42
N TYR A 66 2.16 7.90 5.15
CA TYR A 66 1.29 6.80 5.55
C TYR A 66 0.27 6.48 4.45
N VAL A 67 0.23 5.22 4.03
CA VAL A 67 -0.73 4.73 3.04
C VAL A 67 -1.49 3.54 3.60
N GLU A 68 -2.82 3.63 3.57
CA GLU A 68 -3.74 2.56 3.93
C GLU A 68 -4.45 2.04 2.67
N VAL A 69 -4.41 0.72 2.45
CA VAL A 69 -5.20 0.08 1.40
C VAL A 69 -6.47 -0.49 2.01
N ARG A 70 -7.62 0.09 1.64
CA ARG A 70 -8.94 -0.35 2.07
C ARG A 70 -9.43 -1.49 1.20
N ILE A 71 -9.71 -2.62 1.83
CA ILE A 71 -10.14 -3.84 1.16
C ILE A 71 -11.55 -4.20 1.66
N TRP A 72 -12.47 -4.42 0.73
CA TRP A 72 -13.89 -4.65 1.04
C TRP A 72 -14.21 -6.11 1.34
N ASP A 73 -13.55 -7.06 0.66
CA ASP A 73 -13.88 -8.48 0.75
C ASP A 73 -12.68 -9.32 1.22
N TRP A 74 -13.01 -10.47 1.82
CA TRP A 74 -12.03 -11.37 2.41
C TRP A 74 -11.08 -12.00 1.40
N VAL A 75 -11.54 -12.28 0.17
CA VAL A 75 -10.71 -12.96 -0.85
C VAL A 75 -9.62 -12.01 -1.32
N THR A 76 -9.97 -10.76 -1.63
CA THR A 76 -9.01 -9.70 -1.94
C THR A 76 -8.05 -9.48 -0.77
N PHE A 77 -8.56 -9.46 0.46
CA PHE A 77 -7.72 -9.27 1.65
C PHE A 77 -6.65 -10.36 1.77
N GLN A 78 -7.04 -11.62 1.59
CA GLN A 78 -6.11 -12.74 1.65
C GLN A 78 -5.05 -12.69 0.52
N GLY A 79 -5.45 -12.29 -0.70
CA GLY A 79 -4.51 -12.10 -1.80
C GLY A 79 -3.45 -11.03 -1.47
N TRP A 80 -3.88 -9.88 -0.97
CA TRP A 80 -3.00 -8.80 -0.54
C TRP A 80 -2.11 -9.20 0.64
N LYS A 81 -2.66 -9.89 1.64
CA LYS A 81 -1.90 -10.36 2.79
C LYS A 81 -0.76 -11.29 2.36
N ARG A 82 -0.99 -12.21 1.43
CA ARG A 82 0.05 -13.11 0.92
C ARG A 82 1.19 -12.35 0.25
N GLU A 83 0.88 -11.31 -0.52
CA GLU A 83 1.92 -10.48 -1.15
C GLU A 83 2.69 -9.65 -0.11
N CYS A 84 2.01 -9.12 0.91
CA CYS A 84 2.69 -8.51 2.06
C CYS A 84 3.65 -9.49 2.74
N ASP A 85 3.19 -10.72 3.03
CA ASP A 85 3.99 -11.76 3.67
C ASP A 85 5.23 -12.11 2.81
N LYS A 86 5.08 -12.23 1.48
CA LYS A 86 6.18 -12.48 0.54
C LYS A 86 7.21 -11.35 0.49
N LEU A 87 6.76 -10.11 0.64
CA LEU A 87 7.61 -8.92 0.67
C LEU A 87 8.19 -8.63 2.07
N GLY A 88 7.90 -9.47 3.08
CA GLY A 88 8.34 -9.26 4.45
C GLY A 88 7.69 -8.06 5.13
N LEU A 89 6.54 -7.59 4.62
CA LEU A 89 5.78 -6.50 5.20
C LEU A 89 4.97 -7.03 6.38
N ALA A 90 5.30 -6.58 7.59
CA ALA A 90 4.53 -6.93 8.78
C ALA A 90 3.10 -6.39 8.69
N ALA A 91 2.11 -7.26 8.96
CA ALA A 91 0.74 -6.82 9.18
C ALA A 91 0.67 -5.94 10.43
N CYS A 92 -0.06 -4.83 10.35
CA CYS A 92 -0.41 -4.06 11.53
C CYS A 92 -1.73 -4.61 12.09
N GLU A 93 -1.79 -4.87 13.39
CA GLU A 93 -3.03 -5.26 14.07
C GLU A 93 -4.08 -4.16 13.87
N GLU A 94 -5.28 -4.53 13.40
CA GLU A 94 -6.38 -3.62 13.06
C GLU A 94 -6.74 -2.65 14.22
N GLY A 95 -6.63 -3.13 15.47
CA GLY A 95 -6.82 -2.32 16.67
C GLY A 95 -5.81 -1.19 16.81
N ALA A 96 -4.54 -1.42 16.47
CA ALA A 96 -3.49 -0.41 16.55
C ALA A 96 -3.65 0.71 15.52
N VAL A 97 -4.24 0.42 14.35
CA VAL A 97 -4.52 1.41 13.30
C VAL A 97 -5.74 2.26 13.67
N ARG A 98 -6.80 1.62 14.19
CA ARG A 98 -8.00 2.30 14.67
C ARG A 98 -7.68 3.28 15.80
N ASP A 99 -6.92 2.83 16.79
CA ASP A 99 -6.58 3.65 17.95
C ASP A 99 -5.62 4.80 17.56
N ALA A 100 -4.75 4.61 16.55
CA ALA A 100 -3.85 5.64 16.05
C ALA A 100 -4.50 6.72 15.17
N LEU A 101 -5.50 6.37 14.35
CA LEU A 101 -6.13 7.31 13.42
C LEU A 101 -7.39 7.98 13.97
N TRP A 102 -8.12 7.31 14.86
CA TRP A 102 -9.48 7.72 15.24
C TRP A 102 -9.59 8.29 16.66
N GLU A 103 -8.66 7.98 17.57
CA GLU A 103 -8.68 8.49 18.95
C GLU A 103 -7.89 9.79 19.16
N GLY A 104 -7.32 10.37 18.10
CA GLY A 104 -6.73 11.71 18.14
C GLY A 104 -5.29 11.78 18.68
N GLU A 105 -4.56 10.65 18.77
CA GLU A 105 -3.11 10.71 18.96
C GLU A 105 -2.44 11.34 17.71
N PRO A 106 -1.50 12.29 17.87
CA PRO A 106 -0.76 12.84 16.74
C PRO A 106 0.10 11.75 16.07
N LEU A 107 0.04 11.66 14.73
CA LEU A 107 0.83 10.71 13.92
C LEU A 107 2.33 10.70 14.25
N ALA A 108 2.88 11.85 14.68
CA ALA A 108 4.27 12.00 15.12
C ALA A 108 4.61 11.21 16.41
N ALA A 109 3.67 11.08 17.34
CA ALA A 109 3.86 10.29 18.57
C ALA A 109 3.86 8.79 18.29
N TRP A 110 3.13 8.36 17.25
CA TRP A 110 3.12 6.98 16.78
C TRP A 110 4.43 6.59 16.09
N GLN A 111 4.98 7.45 15.23
CA GLN A 111 6.28 7.24 14.59
C GLN A 111 7.42 7.07 15.60
N ALA A 112 7.41 7.82 16.71
CA ALA A 112 8.41 7.72 17.76
C ALA A 112 8.38 6.40 18.55
N LYS A 113 7.21 5.77 18.71
CA LYS A 113 7.04 4.49 19.41
C LYS A 113 7.59 3.30 18.62
N ARG A 114 7.79 3.44 17.31
CA ARG A 114 8.17 2.36 16.40
C ARG A 114 9.67 2.25 16.13
N VAL A 115 10.49 3.25 16.48
CA VAL A 115 11.91 3.26 16.12
C VAL A 115 12.77 2.93 17.33
N SER A 116 13.00 1.64 17.58
CA SER A 116 14.18 1.25 18.34
C SER A 116 15.43 1.44 17.46
N ARG A 117 16.56 1.82 18.06
CA ARG A 117 17.81 2.21 17.34
C ARG A 117 18.35 1.12 16.39
N GLU A 118 17.90 -0.12 16.52
CA GLU A 118 18.29 -1.25 15.68
C GLU A 118 17.53 -1.30 14.34
N GLU A 119 16.29 -0.77 14.25
CA GLU A 119 15.48 -0.81 13.02
C GLU A 119 15.82 0.32 12.02
N GLN A 120 16.59 1.33 12.45
CA GLN A 120 17.10 2.39 11.58
C GLN A 120 18.03 1.85 10.47
N LEU A 121 18.67 0.68 10.67
CA LEU A 121 19.60 0.10 9.71
C LEU A 121 18.92 -0.60 8.52
N CYS A 122 17.61 -0.87 8.57
CA CYS A 122 16.86 -1.45 7.45
C CYS A 122 16.10 -0.42 6.60
N THR A 123 16.24 0.89 6.89
CA THR A 123 15.60 1.96 6.09
C THR A 123 16.58 2.65 5.12
N LEU A 124 17.81 2.13 5.00
CA LEU A 124 18.78 2.48 3.96
C LEU A 124 19.59 1.23 3.53
N MET A 125 18.92 0.27 2.90
CA MET A 125 19.46 -0.57 1.81
C MET A 125 18.30 -1.08 0.95
#